data_AF-A0A3B1B7I8-F1
#
_entry.id   AF-A0A3B1B7I8-F1
#
_cell.length_a   1.000
_cell.length_b   1.000
_cell.length_c   1.000
_cell.angle_alpha   90.00
_cell.angle_beta   90.00
_cell.angle_gamma   90.00
#
_symmetry.space_group_name_H-M   'P 1'
#
loop_
_entity.id
_entity.type
_entity.pdbx_description
1 polymer ?
#
loop_
_entity_poly.entity_id
_entity_poly.type
_entity_poly.pdbx_seq_one_letter_code
_entity_poly.pdbx_strand_id
1 'polypeptide(L)'
;MANTYLNSQIITRKALAIWHQKSNFIGKINRQYDDRFANKGAKIGETLQIRKPNKYTVRSGRVMAVQDTINTTTALTVATQRGVDLDFTQVDLTMKIEDFAETHLEPAISVLAANVEFEVMNGLYKTVQNEVGTQGSPVNSLKTILNAGRKLDESLAPYNNRCITMNTQTRVNMVDAMKGLFNDQSAVAKQFRSGMIGKNVLGFDWFQNTLLPTHTRGGANANYVVNGAGQTGSTLTVGTGAGTLLAGDTFTIAGVSAIHPETRQAYPYLQQFVVTADYAGGGGNVSIYPAITTSGSYQTVSGSPANGAVITISGTANQQAGMNLAFQKDAFTFVSTDLELPKGMDMAYRARMDNVSMSFVRGYDIVNGVFLSRLDILFGFKELYPEWACRIASD
;
A
#
# COMPACT_ATOMS: atom_id res chain seq x y z
N MET A 1 -18.39 -4.35 44.71
CA MET A 1 -17.54 -4.28 43.50
C MET A 1 -17.96 -3.05 42.73
N ALA A 2 -17.11 -2.04 42.67
CA ALA A 2 -17.45 -0.74 42.11
C ALA A 2 -17.74 -0.87 40.60
N ASN A 3 -18.86 -0.31 40.14
CA ASN A 3 -19.06 -0.05 38.71
C ASN A 3 -17.93 0.88 38.28
N THR A 4 -16.93 0.35 37.58
CA THR A 4 -15.95 1.17 36.89
C THR A 4 -16.75 2.01 35.90
N TYR A 5 -16.87 3.32 36.16
CA TYR A 5 -17.61 4.21 35.29
C TYR A 5 -17.00 4.21 33.88
N LEU A 6 -17.84 4.21 32.83
CA LEU A 6 -17.39 4.44 31.45
C LEU A 6 -16.65 5.78 31.40
N ASN A 7 -15.32 5.72 31.36
CA ASN A 7 -14.46 6.88 31.15
C ASN A 7 -13.99 6.87 29.69
N SER A 8 -13.97 8.03 29.06
CA SER A 8 -13.41 8.23 27.71
C SER A 8 -12.02 7.61 27.55
N GLN A 9 -11.20 7.60 28.60
CA GLN A 9 -9.90 6.92 28.60
C GLN A 9 -9.97 5.42 28.30
N ILE A 10 -10.91 4.73 28.95
CA ILE A 10 -11.07 3.28 28.82
C ILE A 10 -11.66 2.96 27.45
N ILE A 11 -12.63 3.76 27.00
CA ILE A 11 -13.28 3.59 25.69
C ILE A 11 -12.25 3.75 24.56
N THR A 12 -11.48 4.85 24.54
CA THR A 12 -10.50 5.07 23.46
C THR A 12 -9.39 4.02 23.46
N ARG A 13 -8.93 3.56 24.64
CA ARG A 13 -7.91 2.49 24.71
C ARG A 13 -8.44 1.13 24.24
N LYS A 14 -9.68 0.77 24.61
CA LYS A 14 -10.32 -0.45 24.10
C LYS A 14 -10.54 -0.37 22.59
N ALA A 15 -10.98 0.79 22.08
CA ALA A 15 -11.14 1.03 20.65
C ALA A 15 -9.83 0.79 19.89
N LEU A 16 -8.71 1.32 20.39
CA LEU A 16 -7.39 1.10 19.79
C LEU A 16 -6.92 -0.36 19.85
N ALA A 17 -7.24 -1.09 20.92
CA ALA A 17 -6.91 -2.51 20.99
C ALA A 17 -7.67 -3.34 19.93
N ILE A 18 -8.97 -3.04 19.74
CA ILE A 18 -9.78 -3.66 18.69
C ILE A 18 -9.23 -3.30 17.31
N TRP A 19 -8.88 -2.02 17.09
CA TRP A 19 -8.23 -1.56 15.86
C TRP A 19 -6.96 -2.35 15.55
N HIS A 20 -6.05 -2.45 16.52
CA HIS A 20 -4.80 -3.19 16.36
C HIS A 20 -5.04 -4.65 15.93
N GLN A 21 -6.04 -5.29 16.51
CA GLN A 21 -6.37 -6.68 16.21
C GLN A 21 -6.98 -6.85 14.81
N LYS A 22 -7.81 -5.91 14.36
CA LYS A 22 -8.50 -6.00 13.06
C LYS A 22 -7.62 -5.52 11.90
N SER A 23 -6.67 -4.62 12.16
CA SER A 23 -5.82 -4.02 11.14
C SER A 23 -4.61 -4.87 10.76
N ASN A 24 -4.78 -5.78 9.80
CA ASN A 24 -3.72 -6.74 9.44
C ASN A 24 -2.63 -6.10 8.56
N PHE A 25 -2.99 -5.35 7.52
CA PHE A 25 -2.06 -4.78 6.56
C PHE A 25 -1.30 -3.60 7.17
N ILE A 26 -2.02 -2.72 7.88
CA ILE A 26 -1.44 -1.56 8.57
C ILE A 26 -0.43 -2.01 9.64
N GLY A 27 -0.66 -3.16 10.29
CA GLY A 27 0.29 -3.75 11.23
C GLY A 27 1.59 -4.27 10.60
N LYS A 28 1.61 -4.52 9.28
CA LYS A 28 2.74 -5.11 8.54
C LYS A 28 3.57 -4.10 7.75
N ILE A 29 3.11 -2.86 7.62
CA ILE A 29 3.84 -1.76 6.97
C ILE A 29 4.57 -0.89 8.00
N ASN A 30 5.45 -0.01 7.53
CA ASN A 30 6.13 0.92 8.40
C ASN A 30 5.13 1.96 8.95
N ARG A 31 5.14 2.14 10.27
CA ARG A 31 4.29 3.09 11.02
C ARG A 31 5.14 4.09 11.80
N GLN A 32 6.34 4.42 11.30
CA GLN A 32 7.21 5.35 11.98
C GLN A 32 6.49 6.69 12.15
N TYR A 33 6.24 7.01 13.41
CA TYR A 33 5.66 8.25 13.86
C TYR A 33 6.81 9.25 14.02
N ASP A 34 6.75 10.37 13.30
CA ASP A 34 7.68 11.47 13.55
C ASP A 34 7.11 12.35 14.66
N ASP A 35 7.88 12.51 15.75
CA ASP A 35 7.55 13.35 16.90
C ASP A 35 7.27 14.82 16.52
N ARG A 36 7.63 15.25 15.31
CA ARG A 36 7.25 16.56 14.75
C ARG A 36 5.73 16.75 14.66
N PHE A 37 4.96 15.70 14.40
CA PHE A 37 3.50 15.76 14.41
C PHE A 37 2.88 15.73 15.82
N ALA A 38 3.70 15.50 16.86
CA ALA A 38 3.23 15.36 18.24
C ALA A 38 3.11 16.70 18.99
N ASN A 39 3.95 17.68 18.66
CA ASN A 39 4.19 18.83 19.53
C ASN A 39 3.16 19.97 19.42
N LYS A 40 2.41 20.01 18.31
CA LYS A 40 1.22 20.85 18.12
C LYS A 40 0.34 20.04 17.19
N GLY A 41 -0.89 19.70 17.59
CA GLY A 41 -1.80 18.87 16.79
C GLY A 41 -1.69 19.20 15.31
N ALA A 42 -1.28 18.21 14.51
CA ALA A 42 -0.94 18.43 13.11
C ALA A 42 -2.16 19.01 12.40
N LYS A 43 -1.96 20.10 11.64
CA LYS A 43 -3.03 20.64 10.81
C LYS A 43 -3.24 19.72 9.62
N ILE A 44 -4.49 19.50 9.23
CA ILE A 44 -4.83 18.74 8.02
C ILE A 44 -4.04 19.34 6.84
N GLY A 45 -3.30 18.48 6.12
CA GLY A 45 -2.44 18.88 4.99
C GLY A 45 -0.97 19.09 5.33
N GLU A 46 -0.53 18.86 6.56
CA GLU A 46 0.89 18.92 6.92
C GLU A 46 1.68 17.80 6.22
N THR A 47 2.82 18.17 5.63
CA THR A 47 3.62 17.30 4.79
C THR A 47 4.95 16.95 5.45
N LEU A 48 5.25 15.67 5.61
CA LEU A 48 6.56 15.19 6.03
C LEU A 48 7.43 14.92 4.80
N GLN A 49 8.62 15.52 4.75
CA GLN A 49 9.60 15.21 3.72
C GLN A 49 10.56 14.13 4.24
N ILE A 50 10.49 12.94 3.64
CA ILE A 50 11.39 11.81 3.92
C ILE A 50 12.55 11.88 2.92
N ARG A 51 13.78 11.92 3.42
CA ARG A 51 14.99 11.91 2.60
C ARG A 51 15.31 10.50 2.14
N LYS A 52 15.51 10.32 0.83
CA LYS A 52 16.01 9.06 0.27
C LYS A 52 17.54 9.03 0.32
N PRO A 53 18.17 7.85 0.43
CA PRO A 53 19.62 7.73 0.40
C PRO A 53 20.17 8.17 -0.95
N ASN A 54 21.35 8.79 -0.93
CA ASN A 54 22.01 9.27 -2.13
C ASN A 54 22.65 8.10 -2.88
N LYS A 55 22.56 8.13 -4.21
CA LYS A 55 23.16 7.13 -5.10
C LYS A 55 24.35 7.74 -5.83
N TYR A 56 25.40 6.95 -6.00
CA TYR A 56 26.64 7.34 -6.69
C TYR A 56 26.95 6.35 -7.81
N THR A 57 27.73 6.77 -8.82
CA THR A 57 28.30 5.85 -9.81
C THR A 57 29.77 5.60 -9.52
N VAL A 58 30.27 4.43 -9.92
CA VAL A 58 31.70 4.12 -9.81
C VAL A 58 32.40 4.63 -11.06
N ARG A 59 33.48 5.39 -10.89
CA ARG A 59 34.37 5.79 -12.00
C ARG A 59 35.37 4.68 -12.32
N SER A 60 35.78 4.60 -13.58
CA SER A 60 36.93 3.80 -14.01
C SER A 60 38.06 4.72 -14.48
N GLY A 61 39.31 4.34 -14.22
CA GLY A 61 40.50 5.10 -14.62
C GLY A 61 41.07 6.04 -13.56
N ARG A 62 42.25 6.61 -13.85
CA ARG A 62 43.08 7.36 -12.90
C ARG A 62 42.48 8.71 -12.49
N VAL A 63 41.86 9.44 -13.43
CA VAL A 63 41.41 10.84 -13.24
C VAL A 63 40.11 10.91 -12.44
N MET A 64 40.09 11.76 -11.40
CA MET A 64 38.92 11.93 -10.53
C MET A 64 37.78 12.62 -11.28
N ALA A 65 36.59 12.02 -11.23
CA ALA A 65 35.35 12.62 -11.67
C ALA A 65 34.49 12.89 -10.42
N VAL A 66 34.36 14.17 -10.06
CA VAL A 66 33.53 14.61 -8.93
C VAL A 66 32.05 14.44 -9.31
N GLN A 67 31.25 13.92 -8.40
CA GLN A 67 29.80 13.77 -8.56
C GLN A 67 29.09 14.64 -7.52
N ASP A 68 28.05 15.35 -7.94
CA ASP A 68 27.23 16.15 -7.04
C ASP A 68 26.31 15.27 -6.21
N THR A 69 26.25 15.53 -4.91
CA THR A 69 25.32 14.86 -3.99
C THR A 69 23.95 15.54 -4.07
N ILE A 70 23.02 14.95 -4.82
CA ILE A 70 21.64 15.44 -4.93
C ILE A 70 20.76 14.74 -3.89
N ASN A 71 20.30 15.47 -2.88
CA ASN A 71 19.37 14.96 -1.88
C ASN A 71 17.94 14.93 -2.46
N THR A 72 17.38 13.73 -2.62
CA THR A 72 15.99 13.57 -3.08
C THR A 72 15.05 13.36 -1.89
N THR A 73 13.87 13.99 -1.94
CA THR A 73 12.87 13.91 -0.87
C THR A 73 11.53 13.41 -1.41
N THR A 74 10.79 12.66 -0.60
CA THR A 74 9.40 12.28 -0.88
C THR A 74 8.49 12.88 0.18
N ALA A 75 7.42 13.56 -0.25
CA ALA A 75 6.44 14.15 0.66
C ALA A 75 5.35 13.13 1.01
N LEU A 76 5.11 12.93 2.30
CA LEU A 76 4.00 12.20 2.88
C LEU A 76 3.04 13.21 3.50
N THR A 77 1.80 13.26 3.03
CA THR A 77 0.79 14.19 3.52
C THR A 77 -0.21 13.48 4.42
N VAL A 78 -0.61 14.13 5.50
CA VAL A 78 -1.68 13.64 6.38
C VAL A 78 -2.93 14.43 6.07
N ALA A 79 -3.84 13.83 5.29
CA ALA A 79 -4.97 14.53 4.69
C ALA A 79 -6.33 13.91 5.00
N THR A 80 -6.38 12.62 5.35
CA THR A 80 -7.65 11.89 5.47
C THR A 80 -8.06 11.75 6.93
N GLN A 81 -9.22 12.31 7.27
CA GLN A 81 -9.92 12.02 8.52
C GLN A 81 -11.04 11.02 8.26
N ARG A 82 -11.10 9.96 9.07
CA ARG A 82 -12.22 9.02 9.10
C ARG A 82 -12.68 8.86 10.54
N GLY A 83 -13.97 8.63 10.72
CA GLY A 83 -14.53 8.37 12.04
C GLY A 83 -15.83 7.60 11.96
N VAL A 84 -16.27 7.11 13.11
CA VAL A 84 -17.61 6.54 13.30
C VAL A 84 -18.31 7.36 14.37
N ASP A 85 -19.55 7.73 14.04
CA ASP A 85 -20.45 8.43 14.93
C ASP A 85 -21.38 7.41 15.61
N LEU A 86 -21.62 7.60 16.90
CA LEU A 86 -22.41 6.73 17.76
C LEU A 86 -23.35 7.62 18.60
N ASP A 87 -24.60 7.21 18.75
CA ASP A 87 -25.53 7.79 19.70
C ASP A 87 -25.74 6.86 20.89
N PHE A 88 -25.74 7.43 22.09
CA PHE A 88 -26.00 6.68 23.32
C PHE A 88 -27.19 7.30 24.05
N THR A 89 -28.11 6.46 24.48
CA THR A 89 -29.20 6.92 25.35
C THR A 89 -28.74 6.96 26.81
N GLN A 90 -29.48 7.66 27.67
CA GLN A 90 -29.21 7.70 29.11
C GLN A 90 -29.31 6.33 29.78
N VAL A 91 -30.06 5.39 29.21
CA VAL A 91 -30.19 4.02 29.72
C VAL A 91 -28.93 3.20 29.41
N ASP A 92 -28.33 3.39 28.22
CA ASP A 92 -27.10 2.68 27.81
C ASP A 92 -25.90 3.05 28.69
N LEU A 93 -25.90 4.26 29.26
CA LEU A 93 -24.90 4.71 30.23
C LEU A 93 -24.93 3.97 31.57
N THR A 94 -26.01 3.25 31.87
CA THR A 94 -26.13 2.43 33.08
C THR A 94 -25.59 1.01 32.89
N MET A 95 -25.33 0.60 31.64
CA MET A 95 -24.79 -0.72 31.31
C MET A 95 -23.30 -0.84 31.67
N LYS A 96 -22.84 -2.08 31.89
CA LYS A 96 -21.43 -2.37 32.20
C LYS A 96 -20.55 -2.08 30.98
N ILE A 97 -19.30 -1.66 31.23
CA ILE A 97 -18.31 -1.33 30.18
C ILE A 97 -18.08 -2.49 29.20
N GLU A 98 -18.15 -3.73 29.68
CA GLU A 98 -17.90 -4.93 28.87
C GLU A 98 -19.01 -5.12 27.82
N ASP A 99 -20.27 -5.12 28.24
CA ASP A 99 -21.43 -5.22 27.35
C ASP A 99 -21.47 -4.05 26.36
N PHE A 100 -21.11 -2.85 26.80
CA PHE A 100 -21.04 -1.67 25.92
C PHE A 100 -19.96 -1.79 24.85
N ALA A 101 -18.76 -2.29 25.22
CA ALA A 101 -17.66 -2.44 24.29
C ALA A 101 -17.96 -3.52 23.23
N GLU A 102 -18.55 -4.64 23.64
CA GLU A 102 -18.93 -5.72 22.74
C GLU A 102 -20.09 -5.32 21.82
N THR A 103 -21.10 -4.64 22.34
CA THR A 103 -22.32 -4.31 21.58
C THR A 103 -22.13 -3.13 20.62
N HIS A 104 -21.40 -2.09 21.04
CA HIS A 104 -21.31 -0.84 20.27
C HIS A 104 -19.90 -0.57 19.72
N LEU A 105 -18.86 -0.79 20.53
CA LEU A 105 -17.50 -0.37 20.16
C LEU A 105 -16.82 -1.31 19.17
N GLU A 106 -16.93 -2.63 19.38
CA GLU A 106 -16.38 -3.64 18.46
C GLU A 106 -16.92 -3.56 17.04
N PRO A 107 -18.25 -3.50 16.79
CA PRO A 107 -18.75 -3.38 15.43
C PRO A 107 -18.35 -2.05 14.79
N ALA A 108 -18.42 -0.94 15.52
CA ALA A 108 -18.04 0.38 15.03
C ALA A 108 -16.58 0.44 14.60
N ILE A 109 -15.66 0.00 15.45
CA ILE A 109 -14.22 0.03 15.16
C ILE A 109 -13.83 -1.00 14.11
N SER A 110 -14.49 -2.17 14.06
CA SER A 110 -14.23 -3.15 13.00
C SER A 110 -14.54 -2.59 11.61
N VAL A 111 -15.64 -1.85 11.47
CA VAL A 111 -16.00 -1.18 10.21
C VAL A 111 -15.04 -0.04 9.88
N LEU A 112 -14.65 0.77 10.87
CA LEU A 112 -13.67 1.85 10.66
C LEU A 112 -12.32 1.29 10.19
N ALA A 113 -11.83 0.24 10.87
CA ALA A 113 -10.57 -0.43 10.53
C ALA A 113 -10.60 -1.00 9.11
N ALA A 114 -11.69 -1.68 8.74
CA ALA A 114 -11.85 -2.24 7.41
C ALA A 114 -11.84 -1.16 6.31
N ASN A 115 -12.54 -0.04 6.51
CA ASN A 115 -12.60 1.04 5.52
C ASN A 115 -11.26 1.75 5.34
N VAL A 116 -10.57 2.05 6.45
CA VAL A 116 -9.24 2.68 6.38
C VAL A 116 -8.22 1.75 5.73
N GLU A 117 -8.25 0.46 6.07
CA GLU A 117 -7.35 -0.52 5.48
C GLU A 117 -7.60 -0.71 3.99
N PHE A 118 -8.87 -0.78 3.57
CA PHE A 118 -9.25 -0.81 2.16
C PHE A 118 -8.74 0.43 1.40
N GLU A 119 -8.89 1.63 1.97
CA GLU A 119 -8.42 2.87 1.35
C GLU A 119 -6.90 2.88 1.17
N VAL A 120 -6.16 2.51 2.23
CA VAL A 120 -4.69 2.41 2.21
C VAL A 120 -4.25 1.39 1.16
N MET A 121 -4.85 0.20 1.14
CA MET A 121 -4.49 -0.84 0.18
C MET A 121 -4.81 -0.42 -1.26
N ASN A 122 -6.00 0.12 -1.50
CA ASN A 122 -6.46 0.57 -2.81
C ASN A 122 -5.61 1.71 -3.39
N GLY A 123 -5.11 2.60 -2.53
CA GLY A 123 -4.18 3.64 -2.95
C GLY A 123 -2.77 3.12 -3.22
N LEU A 124 -2.25 2.25 -2.36
CA LEU A 124 -0.85 1.78 -2.43
C LEU A 124 -0.60 0.75 -3.53
N TYR A 125 -1.52 -0.18 -3.80
CA TYR A 125 -1.24 -1.17 -4.85
C TYR A 125 -1.06 -0.47 -6.20
N LYS A 126 -1.88 0.55 -6.51
CA LYS A 126 -1.89 1.30 -7.78
C LYS A 126 -0.58 2.01 -8.10
N THR A 127 0.30 2.23 -7.12
CA THR A 127 1.59 2.87 -7.34
C THR A 127 2.73 1.88 -7.60
N VAL A 128 2.49 0.59 -7.38
CA VAL A 128 3.47 -0.48 -7.62
C VAL A 128 3.52 -0.86 -9.10
N GLN A 129 4.69 -0.75 -9.70
CA GLN A 129 5.02 -1.05 -11.09
C GLN A 129 5.32 -2.54 -11.35
N ASN A 130 5.93 -3.23 -10.39
CA ASN A 130 6.33 -4.62 -10.57
C ASN A 130 5.07 -5.50 -10.54
N GLU A 131 4.85 -6.27 -11.59
CA GLU A 131 3.73 -7.21 -11.66
C GLU A 131 4.22 -8.57 -12.15
N VAL A 132 3.76 -9.62 -11.47
CA VAL A 132 3.94 -11.01 -11.88
C VAL A 132 2.59 -11.72 -11.95
N GLY A 133 2.54 -12.82 -12.71
CA GLY A 133 1.30 -13.52 -13.01
C GLY A 133 0.63 -12.98 -14.26
N THR A 134 -0.56 -13.49 -14.55
CA THR A 134 -1.36 -13.11 -15.71
C THR A 134 -2.71 -12.65 -15.20
N GLN A 135 -3.08 -11.41 -15.49
CA GLN A 135 -4.37 -10.85 -15.09
C GLN A 135 -5.54 -11.71 -15.60
N GLY A 136 -6.48 -12.06 -14.72
CA GLY A 136 -7.63 -12.90 -15.03
C GLY A 136 -7.31 -14.40 -15.11
N SER A 137 -6.10 -14.82 -14.75
CA SER A 137 -5.72 -16.23 -14.62
C SER A 137 -5.43 -16.59 -13.17
N PRO A 138 -5.90 -17.76 -12.67
CA PRO A 138 -5.67 -18.15 -11.30
C PRO A 138 -4.19 -18.37 -11.03
N VAL A 139 -3.71 -17.91 -9.88
CA VAL A 139 -2.35 -18.22 -9.42
C VAL A 139 -2.36 -19.66 -8.90
N ASN A 140 -1.83 -20.59 -9.70
CA ASN A 140 -1.79 -22.02 -9.39
C ASN A 140 -0.37 -22.58 -9.19
N SER A 141 0.66 -21.73 -9.32
CA SER A 141 2.06 -22.13 -9.23
C SER A 141 2.82 -21.30 -8.20
N LEU A 142 3.56 -21.99 -7.33
CA LEU A 142 4.53 -21.36 -6.41
C LEU A 142 5.60 -20.56 -7.17
N LYS A 143 5.88 -20.90 -8.44
CA LYS A 143 6.84 -20.17 -9.27
C LYS A 143 6.43 -18.71 -9.45
N THR A 144 5.13 -18.41 -9.53
CA THR A 144 4.65 -17.02 -9.63
C THR A 144 5.02 -16.22 -8.40
N ILE A 145 4.95 -16.83 -7.22
CA ILE A 145 5.32 -16.19 -5.95
C ILE A 145 6.83 -16.04 -5.82
N LEU A 146 7.60 -17.05 -6.20
CA LEU A 146 9.06 -16.96 -6.26
C LEU A 146 9.52 -15.90 -7.27
N ASN A 147 8.79 -15.70 -8.36
CA ASN A 147 9.05 -14.60 -9.28
C ASN A 147 8.79 -13.23 -8.65
N ALA A 148 7.80 -13.10 -7.76
CA ALA A 148 7.63 -11.87 -6.97
C ALA A 148 8.84 -11.64 -6.05
N GLY A 149 9.33 -12.70 -5.39
CA GLY A 149 10.58 -12.66 -4.61
C GLY A 149 11.79 -12.24 -5.45
N ARG A 150 11.93 -12.82 -6.66
CA ARG A 150 12.96 -12.44 -7.62
C ARG A 150 12.89 -10.95 -7.96
N LYS A 151 11.71 -10.38 -8.18
CA LYS A 151 11.55 -8.94 -8.43
C LYS A 151 12.03 -8.09 -7.27
N LEU A 152 11.71 -8.48 -6.03
CA LEU A 152 12.19 -7.78 -4.84
C LEU A 152 13.72 -7.88 -4.68
N ASP A 153 14.30 -9.03 -5.02
CA ASP A 153 15.75 -9.25 -5.00
C ASP A 153 16.48 -8.42 -6.07
N GLU A 154 15.94 -8.40 -7.30
CA GLU A 154 16.45 -7.58 -8.41
C GLU A 154 16.38 -6.07 -8.08
N SER A 155 15.42 -5.66 -7.25
CA SER A 155 15.30 -4.29 -6.72
C SER A 155 16.18 -3.99 -5.50
N LEU A 156 16.97 -4.96 -5.02
CA LEU A 156 17.76 -4.87 -3.78
C LEU A 156 16.94 -4.56 -2.52
N ALA A 157 15.69 -5.02 -2.48
CA ALA A 157 14.90 -4.94 -1.26
C ALA A 157 15.56 -5.78 -0.15
N PRO A 158 15.65 -5.30 1.09
CA PRO A 158 16.15 -6.11 2.19
C PRO A 158 15.39 -7.44 2.34
N TYR A 159 16.09 -8.49 2.77
CA TYR A 159 15.51 -9.84 2.94
C TYR A 159 14.67 -9.99 4.22
N ASN A 160 14.83 -9.12 5.20
CA ASN A 160 14.10 -9.19 6.47
C ASN A 160 12.67 -8.67 6.30
N ASN A 161 11.68 -9.18 7.05
CA ASN A 161 10.32 -8.58 7.09
C ASN A 161 9.57 -8.43 5.74
N ARG A 162 9.86 -9.29 4.77
CA ARG A 162 9.06 -9.38 3.54
C ARG A 162 7.73 -10.05 3.85
N CYS A 163 6.65 -9.47 3.37
CA CYS A 163 5.30 -9.98 3.60
C CYS A 163 4.55 -10.15 2.29
N ILE A 164 3.57 -11.04 2.28
CA ILE A 164 2.64 -11.22 1.16
C ILE A 164 1.21 -11.21 1.68
N THR A 165 0.39 -10.34 1.10
CA THR A 165 -1.06 -10.32 1.30
C THR A 165 -1.74 -10.96 0.11
N MET A 166 -2.63 -11.91 0.38
CA MET A 166 -3.40 -12.61 -0.66
C MET A 166 -4.90 -12.59 -0.41
N ASN A 167 -5.66 -12.65 -1.51
CA ASN A 167 -7.09 -12.80 -1.49
C ASN A 167 -7.46 -14.24 -1.09
N THR A 168 -8.73 -14.45 -0.77
CA THR A 168 -9.27 -15.74 -0.35
C THR A 168 -9.05 -16.83 -1.40
N GLN A 169 -9.26 -16.52 -2.69
CA GLN A 169 -9.16 -17.49 -3.77
C GLN A 169 -7.71 -17.93 -4.03
N THR A 170 -6.77 -16.97 -4.08
CA THR A 170 -5.33 -17.26 -4.20
C THR A 170 -4.85 -18.09 -3.02
N ARG A 171 -5.35 -17.85 -1.79
CA ARG A 171 -5.03 -18.72 -0.65
C ARG A 171 -5.44 -20.17 -0.91
N VAL A 172 -6.67 -20.42 -1.38
CA VAL A 172 -7.15 -21.79 -1.67
C VAL A 172 -6.25 -22.46 -2.70
N ASN A 173 -5.96 -21.76 -3.81
CA ASN A 173 -5.11 -22.28 -4.88
C ASN A 173 -3.67 -22.54 -4.42
N MET A 174 -3.11 -21.67 -3.57
CA MET A 174 -1.76 -21.83 -3.02
C MET A 174 -1.68 -22.97 -2.02
N VAL A 175 -2.66 -23.12 -1.13
CA VAL A 175 -2.69 -24.26 -0.21
C VAL A 175 -2.77 -25.57 -0.98
N ASP A 176 -3.54 -25.64 -2.06
CA ASP A 176 -3.60 -26.82 -2.93
C ASP A 176 -2.27 -27.10 -3.64
N ALA A 177 -1.65 -26.07 -4.23
CA ALA A 177 -0.35 -26.18 -4.90
C ALA A 177 0.78 -26.58 -3.93
N MET A 178 0.68 -26.24 -2.64
CA MET A 178 1.65 -26.60 -1.60
C MET A 178 1.52 -28.06 -1.13
N LYS A 179 0.40 -28.76 -1.39
CA LYS A 179 0.19 -30.16 -0.95
C LYS A 179 1.20 -31.14 -1.55
N GLY A 180 1.67 -30.87 -2.77
CA GLY A 180 2.62 -31.75 -3.48
C GLY A 180 4.08 -31.58 -3.06
N LEU A 181 4.39 -30.67 -2.12
CA LEU A 181 5.76 -30.32 -1.79
C LEU A 181 6.33 -31.23 -0.68
N PHE A 182 7.43 -31.91 -0.98
CA PHE A 182 8.18 -32.72 -0.03
C PHE A 182 9.11 -31.83 0.84
N ASN A 183 9.01 -32.03 2.17
CA ASN A 183 9.93 -31.64 3.26
C ASN A 183 9.77 -30.27 3.98
N ASP A 184 8.85 -30.24 4.96
CA ASP A 184 9.12 -30.02 6.40
C ASP A 184 7.90 -30.52 7.18
N GLN A 185 7.98 -31.71 7.78
CA GLN A 185 6.83 -32.37 8.43
C GLN A 185 6.21 -31.49 9.53
N SER A 186 6.98 -30.61 10.17
CA SER A 186 6.51 -29.77 11.28
C SER A 186 5.75 -28.53 10.84
N ALA A 187 6.25 -27.83 9.81
CA ALA A 187 5.60 -26.66 9.22
C ALA A 187 4.37 -27.07 8.42
N VAL A 188 4.47 -28.15 7.65
CA VAL A 188 3.38 -28.72 6.87
C VAL A 188 2.27 -29.23 7.79
N ALA A 189 2.58 -29.93 8.89
CA ALA A 189 1.56 -30.33 9.87
C ALA A 189 0.80 -29.13 10.46
N LYS A 190 1.46 -28.00 10.73
CA LYS A 190 0.79 -26.78 11.18
C LYS A 190 -0.07 -26.15 10.07
N GLN A 191 0.43 -26.12 8.84
CA GLN A 191 -0.33 -25.60 7.69
C GLN A 191 -1.57 -26.45 7.39
N PHE A 192 -1.45 -27.78 7.38
CA PHE A 192 -2.59 -28.69 7.21
C PHE A 192 -3.61 -28.57 8.35
N ARG A 193 -3.16 -28.39 9.61
CA ARG A 193 -4.07 -28.23 10.75
C ARG A 193 -4.77 -26.88 10.79
N SER A 194 -4.08 -25.80 10.40
CA SER A 194 -4.62 -24.43 10.48
C SER A 194 -5.22 -23.91 9.18
N GLY A 195 -4.95 -24.56 8.04
CA GLY A 195 -5.32 -24.06 6.71
C GLY A 195 -4.65 -22.74 6.32
N MET A 196 -3.70 -22.25 7.13
CA MET A 196 -2.95 -21.02 6.91
C MET A 196 -1.54 -21.33 6.43
N ILE A 197 -1.05 -20.56 5.44
CA ILE A 197 0.34 -20.64 5.01
C ILE A 197 1.20 -20.03 6.13
N GLY A 198 2.26 -20.74 6.53
CA GLY A 198 3.07 -20.37 7.69
C GLY A 198 3.92 -19.11 7.49
N LYS A 199 4.53 -18.64 8.58
CA LYS A 199 5.54 -17.56 8.54
C LYS A 199 6.83 -18.06 7.90
N ASN A 200 7.52 -17.18 7.18
CA ASN A 200 8.80 -17.44 6.48
C ASN A 200 8.75 -18.56 5.42
N VAL A 201 7.57 -18.84 4.87
CA VAL A 201 7.43 -19.78 3.76
C VAL A 201 7.85 -19.06 2.48
N LEU A 202 8.81 -19.65 1.73
CA LEU A 202 9.36 -19.06 0.50
C LEU A 202 9.97 -17.65 0.68
N GLY A 203 10.43 -17.32 1.89
CA GLY A 203 11.03 -16.02 2.20
C GLY A 203 10.04 -14.88 2.51
N PHE A 204 8.77 -15.20 2.75
CA PHE A 204 7.72 -14.21 3.08
C PHE A 204 6.95 -14.58 4.35
N ASP A 205 6.40 -13.57 5.03
CA ASP A 205 5.32 -13.71 6.00
C ASP A 205 3.96 -13.61 5.29
N TRP A 206 3.20 -14.70 5.34
CA TRP A 206 1.95 -14.83 4.59
C TRP A 206 0.77 -14.42 5.44
N PHE A 207 -0.09 -13.56 4.90
CA PHE A 207 -1.35 -13.23 5.51
C PHE A 207 -2.45 -13.09 4.46
N GLN A 208 -3.67 -13.41 4.86
CA GLN A 208 -4.84 -13.25 4.03
C GLN A 208 -5.50 -11.92 4.37
N ASN A 209 -5.97 -11.20 3.36
CA ASN A 209 -6.86 -10.07 3.55
C ASN A 209 -8.05 -10.16 2.59
N THR A 210 -9.25 -10.06 3.14
CA THR A 210 -10.51 -10.06 2.36
C THR A 210 -10.78 -8.72 1.69
N LEU A 211 -10.05 -7.68 2.07
CA LEU A 211 -10.19 -6.30 1.59
C LEU A 211 -9.24 -6.00 0.42
N LEU A 212 -8.58 -7.01 -0.15
CA LEU A 212 -7.74 -6.80 -1.32
C LEU A 212 -8.59 -6.34 -2.51
N PRO A 213 -8.24 -5.21 -3.14
CA PRO A 213 -9.02 -4.65 -4.23
C PRO A 213 -8.87 -5.50 -5.50
N THR A 214 -9.94 -5.57 -6.28
CA THR A 214 -9.88 -5.98 -7.68
C THR A 214 -9.51 -4.76 -8.52
N HIS A 215 -8.63 -4.96 -9.50
CA HIS A 215 -8.25 -3.92 -10.44
C HIS A 215 -9.01 -4.13 -11.75
N THR A 216 -9.75 -3.12 -12.18
CA THR A 216 -10.39 -3.10 -13.50
C THR A 216 -9.44 -2.43 -14.48
N ARG A 217 -8.92 -3.22 -15.42
CA ARG A 217 -7.98 -2.77 -16.44
C ARG A 217 -8.68 -1.78 -17.38
N GLY A 218 -8.03 -0.65 -17.69
CA GLY A 218 -8.58 0.37 -18.58
C GLY A 218 -8.97 -0.16 -19.98
N GLY A 219 -9.80 0.59 -20.71
CA GLY A 219 -10.29 0.17 -22.04
C GLY A 219 -9.25 0.24 -23.18
N ALA A 220 -8.01 0.62 -22.89
CA ALA A 220 -6.96 0.84 -23.88
C ALA A 220 -6.67 -0.38 -24.79
N ASN A 221 -6.69 -0.18 -26.10
CA ASN A 221 -6.37 -1.24 -27.06
C ASN A 221 -4.85 -1.47 -27.22
N ALA A 222 -4.46 -2.44 -28.05
CA ALA A 222 -3.05 -2.78 -28.31
C ALA A 222 -2.32 -1.79 -29.25
N ASN A 223 -2.95 -0.66 -29.59
CA ASN A 223 -2.44 0.28 -30.61
C ASN A 223 -1.72 1.50 -30.02
N TYR A 224 -1.43 1.48 -28.71
CA TYR A 224 -0.66 2.55 -28.07
C TYR A 224 0.80 2.50 -28.51
N VAL A 225 1.30 3.62 -29.01
CA VAL A 225 2.72 3.80 -29.37
C VAL A 225 3.25 5.12 -28.85
N VAL A 226 4.54 5.15 -28.58
CA VAL A 226 5.27 6.35 -28.16
C VAL A 226 5.32 7.37 -29.30
N ASN A 227 5.05 8.64 -28.99
CA ASN A 227 5.06 9.75 -29.95
C ASN A 227 6.25 10.66 -29.73
N GLY A 228 7.29 10.47 -30.53
CA GLY A 228 8.58 11.15 -30.39
C GLY A 228 9.63 10.27 -29.70
N ALA A 229 10.85 10.28 -30.25
CA ALA A 229 11.97 9.54 -29.70
C ALA A 229 12.63 10.29 -28.54
N GLY A 230 13.37 9.57 -27.69
CA GLY A 230 14.23 10.21 -26.69
C GLY A 230 13.48 10.79 -25.48
N GLN A 231 12.25 10.33 -25.23
CA GLN A 231 11.47 10.82 -24.08
C GLN A 231 12.13 10.44 -22.75
N THR A 232 12.02 11.33 -21.77
CA THR A 232 12.56 11.19 -20.41
C THR A 232 11.60 11.82 -19.40
N GLY A 233 11.69 11.42 -18.14
CA GLY A 233 10.88 11.96 -17.05
C GLY A 233 9.64 11.11 -16.73
N SER A 234 8.70 11.68 -15.98
CA SER A 234 7.51 10.99 -15.45
C SER A 234 6.28 11.09 -16.35
N THR A 235 6.41 11.70 -17.54
CA THR A 235 5.32 11.84 -18.51
C THR A 235 5.76 11.22 -19.83
N LEU A 236 4.94 10.32 -20.37
CA LEU A 236 5.13 9.66 -21.65
C LEU A 236 4.11 10.19 -22.65
N THR A 237 4.58 10.82 -23.72
CA THR A 237 3.74 11.26 -24.83
C THR A 237 3.43 10.07 -25.74
N VAL A 238 2.15 9.75 -25.89
CA VAL A 238 1.62 8.71 -26.77
C VAL A 238 0.91 9.33 -27.97
N GLY A 239 0.96 8.66 -29.12
CA GLY A 239 0.54 9.24 -30.41
C GLY A 239 -0.74 8.64 -30.96
N THR A 240 -0.88 7.33 -30.83
CA THR A 240 -2.04 6.55 -31.25
C THR A 240 -2.54 5.72 -30.08
N GLY A 241 -3.79 5.26 -30.18
CA GLY A 241 -4.44 4.44 -29.16
C GLY A 241 -5.87 4.89 -28.93
N ALA A 242 -6.75 3.95 -28.58
CA ALA A 242 -8.12 4.24 -28.19
C ALA A 242 -8.46 3.51 -26.89
N GLY A 243 -9.38 4.07 -26.11
CA GLY A 243 -9.78 3.54 -24.82
C GLY A 243 -8.90 4.04 -23.67
N THR A 244 -9.45 3.99 -22.46
CA THR A 244 -8.85 4.60 -21.27
C THR A 244 -7.66 3.81 -20.74
N LEU A 245 -6.66 4.49 -20.19
CA LEU A 245 -5.69 3.92 -19.27
C LEU A 245 -6.05 4.39 -17.87
N LEU A 246 -6.23 3.47 -16.93
CA LEU A 246 -6.60 3.81 -15.55
C LEU A 246 -5.38 3.79 -14.64
N ALA A 247 -5.43 4.56 -13.55
CA ALA A 247 -4.38 4.56 -12.54
C ALA A 247 -4.22 3.14 -11.96
N GLY A 248 -3.01 2.62 -12.04
CA GLY A 248 -2.69 1.24 -11.70
C GLY A 248 -2.49 0.33 -12.90
N ASP A 249 -2.87 0.69 -14.13
CA ASP A 249 -2.57 -0.14 -15.31
C ASP A 249 -1.05 -0.28 -15.47
N THR A 250 -0.55 -1.51 -15.55
CA THR A 250 0.87 -1.78 -15.81
C THR A 250 1.12 -2.02 -17.28
N PHE A 251 2.27 -1.58 -17.79
CA PHE A 251 2.65 -1.78 -19.18
C PHE A 251 4.16 -1.84 -19.36
N THR A 252 4.59 -2.31 -20.52
CA THR A 252 6.00 -2.31 -20.95
C THR A 252 6.15 -1.57 -22.27
N ILE A 253 7.31 -0.99 -22.52
CA ILE A 253 7.62 -0.30 -23.77
C ILE A 253 8.68 -1.09 -24.54
N ALA A 254 8.44 -1.34 -25.83
CA ALA A 254 9.40 -2.04 -26.68
C ALA A 254 10.76 -1.32 -26.71
N GLY A 255 11.84 -2.07 -26.48
CA GLY A 255 13.21 -1.57 -26.49
C GLY A 255 13.67 -0.87 -25.19
N VAL A 256 12.81 -0.75 -24.18
CA VAL A 256 13.16 -0.15 -22.88
C VAL A 256 13.32 -1.26 -21.85
N SER A 257 14.57 -1.66 -21.57
CA SER A 257 14.87 -2.72 -20.61
C SER A 257 15.08 -2.21 -19.19
N ALA A 258 14.73 -3.06 -18.23
CA ALA A 258 15.05 -2.85 -16.83
C ALA A 258 16.57 -2.91 -16.61
N ILE A 259 17.06 -2.28 -15.55
CA ILE A 259 18.49 -2.32 -15.21
C ILE A 259 18.69 -2.69 -13.75
N HIS A 260 19.87 -3.23 -13.44
CA HIS A 260 20.27 -3.48 -12.07
C HIS A 260 20.50 -2.13 -11.33
N PRO A 261 19.89 -1.91 -10.14
CA PRO A 261 19.90 -0.61 -9.45
C PRO A 261 21.27 -0.07 -9.03
N GLU A 262 22.30 -0.89 -8.91
CA GLU A 262 23.68 -0.47 -8.59
C GLU A 262 24.62 -0.53 -9.80
N THR A 263 24.72 -1.68 -10.48
CA THR A 263 25.67 -1.87 -11.59
C THR A 263 25.23 -1.25 -12.91
N ARG A 264 23.95 -0.85 -13.04
CA ARG A 264 23.34 -0.30 -14.26
C ARG A 264 23.37 -1.23 -15.48
N GLN A 265 23.68 -2.51 -15.27
CA GLN A 265 23.62 -3.50 -16.35
C GLN A 265 22.17 -3.76 -16.73
N ALA A 266 21.90 -3.83 -18.03
CA ALA A 266 20.57 -4.11 -18.54
C ALA A 266 20.19 -5.58 -18.28
N TYR A 267 18.99 -5.79 -17.78
CA TYR A 267 18.37 -7.10 -17.69
C TYR A 267 17.81 -7.53 -19.06
N PRO A 268 17.63 -8.84 -19.29
CA PRO A 268 17.09 -9.37 -20.56
C PRO A 268 15.59 -9.14 -20.74
N TYR A 269 14.91 -8.48 -19.80
CA TYR A 269 13.47 -8.22 -19.83
C TYR A 269 13.17 -6.71 -19.86
N LEU A 270 12.00 -6.38 -20.40
CA LEU A 270 11.52 -4.99 -20.50
C LEU A 270 11.18 -4.42 -19.11
N GLN A 271 11.37 -3.11 -18.94
CA GLN A 271 10.96 -2.42 -17.73
C GLN A 271 9.44 -2.35 -17.65
N GLN A 272 8.90 -2.69 -16.47
CA GLN A 272 7.48 -2.51 -16.16
C GLN A 272 7.24 -1.11 -15.62
N PHE A 273 6.24 -0.45 -16.20
CA PHE A 273 5.75 0.85 -15.79
C PHE A 273 4.32 0.72 -15.28
N VAL A 274 3.89 1.68 -14.46
CA VAL A 274 2.52 1.84 -14.01
C VAL A 274 2.02 3.23 -14.34
N VAL A 275 0.76 3.31 -14.75
CA VAL A 275 0.06 4.57 -14.95
C VAL A 275 -0.35 5.16 -13.60
N THR A 276 0.04 6.40 -13.32
CA THR A 276 -0.22 7.02 -12.01
C THR A 276 -1.48 7.87 -11.95
N ALA A 277 -2.11 8.17 -13.09
CA ALA A 277 -3.33 8.95 -13.19
C ALA A 277 -4.17 8.50 -14.39
N ASP A 278 -5.50 8.56 -14.26
CA ASP A 278 -6.42 8.16 -15.32
C ASP A 278 -6.19 9.01 -16.59
N TYR A 279 -6.19 8.35 -17.73
CA TYR A 279 -6.00 8.94 -19.05
C TYR A 279 -7.14 8.50 -19.96
N ALA A 280 -7.84 9.48 -20.53
CA ALA A 280 -9.06 9.27 -21.32
C ALA A 280 -8.82 8.48 -22.63
N GLY A 281 -7.57 8.43 -23.09
CA GLY A 281 -7.14 7.77 -24.32
C GLY A 281 -6.86 8.73 -25.46
N GLY A 282 -6.34 8.21 -26.58
CA GLY A 282 -5.92 9.02 -27.72
C GLY A 282 -4.44 9.40 -27.68
N GLY A 283 -4.10 10.50 -28.37
CA GLY A 283 -2.77 11.11 -28.31
C GLY A 283 -2.67 12.11 -27.17
N GLY A 284 -1.55 12.14 -26.45
CA GLY A 284 -1.35 13.03 -25.30
C GLY A 284 -0.31 12.50 -24.30
N ASN A 285 -0.31 13.06 -23.09
CA ASN A 285 0.67 12.75 -22.06
C ASN A 285 0.09 11.81 -21.00
N VAL A 286 0.68 10.64 -20.85
CA VAL A 286 0.38 9.66 -19.80
C VAL A 286 1.36 9.86 -18.65
N SER A 287 0.86 9.92 -17.41
CA SER A 287 1.72 9.99 -16.22
C SER A 287 2.16 8.59 -15.79
N ILE A 288 3.47 8.39 -15.63
CA ILE A 288 4.08 7.06 -15.50
C ILE A 288 5.03 6.99 -14.31
N TYR A 289 5.15 5.79 -13.74
CA TYR A 289 6.19 5.43 -12.78
C TYR A 289 6.81 4.07 -13.15
N PRO A 290 8.13 3.87 -13.01
CA PRO A 290 9.15 4.87 -12.65
C PRO A 290 9.36 5.88 -13.78
N ALA A 291 9.95 7.03 -13.46
CA ALA A 291 10.36 8.01 -14.46
C ALA A 291 11.42 7.41 -15.40
N ILE A 292 11.37 7.75 -16.69
CA ILE A 292 12.37 7.33 -17.68
C ILE A 292 13.64 8.16 -17.49
N THR A 293 14.69 7.53 -16.99
CA THR A 293 16.02 8.13 -16.85
C THR A 293 17.06 7.18 -17.42
N THR A 294 17.84 7.67 -18.40
CA THR A 294 18.73 6.86 -19.24
C THR A 294 20.20 6.95 -18.87
N SER A 295 20.56 7.84 -17.94
CA SER A 295 21.93 8.03 -17.50
C SER A 295 21.98 8.54 -16.05
N GLY A 296 23.19 8.53 -15.47
CA GLY A 296 23.45 9.02 -14.13
C GLY A 296 23.24 7.99 -13.02
N SER A 297 23.46 8.42 -11.77
CA SER A 297 23.33 7.56 -10.59
C SER A 297 21.89 7.16 -10.26
N TYR A 298 20.90 7.79 -10.90
CA TYR A 298 19.48 7.50 -10.73
C TYR A 298 18.85 6.83 -11.94
N GLN A 299 19.67 6.36 -12.90
CA GLN A 299 19.19 5.68 -14.10
C GLN A 299 18.22 4.55 -13.72
N THR A 300 17.08 4.50 -14.42
CA THR A 300 15.99 3.54 -14.21
C THR A 300 15.82 2.59 -15.38
N VAL A 301 16.26 2.97 -16.58
CA VAL A 301 16.12 2.18 -17.81
C VAL A 301 17.39 2.19 -18.65
N SER A 302 17.57 1.16 -19.47
CA SER A 302 18.75 1.01 -20.33
C SER A 302 18.80 2.03 -21.48
N GLY A 303 17.65 2.56 -21.90
CA GLY A 303 17.55 3.52 -23.00
C GLY A 303 16.19 4.21 -23.04
N SER A 304 16.12 5.32 -23.77
CA SER A 304 14.86 6.04 -23.99
C SER A 304 14.05 5.34 -25.08
N PRO A 305 12.71 5.43 -25.05
CA PRO A 305 11.88 4.84 -26.08
C PRO A 305 12.10 5.50 -27.44
N ALA A 306 12.02 4.67 -28.49
CA ALA A 306 12.03 5.15 -29.88
C ALA A 306 10.66 5.72 -30.26
N ASN A 307 10.63 6.57 -31.28
CA ASN A 307 9.37 6.99 -31.89
C ASN A 307 8.66 5.77 -32.49
N GLY A 308 7.35 5.62 -32.22
CA GLY A 308 6.58 4.47 -32.65
C GLY A 308 6.86 3.18 -31.86
N ALA A 309 7.60 3.24 -30.75
CA ALA A 309 7.79 2.07 -29.89
C ALA A 309 6.44 1.59 -29.34
N VAL A 310 6.17 0.30 -29.48
CA VAL A 310 4.91 -0.33 -29.06
C VAL A 310 4.81 -0.34 -27.53
N ILE A 311 3.64 0.06 -27.03
CA ILE A 311 3.28 0.02 -25.62
C ILE A 311 2.37 -1.20 -25.41
N THR A 312 2.85 -2.18 -24.64
CA THR A 312 2.11 -3.39 -24.31
C THR A 312 1.57 -3.29 -22.89
N ILE A 313 0.27 -3.15 -22.75
CA ILE A 313 -0.43 -3.06 -21.47
C ILE A 313 -0.74 -4.47 -20.97
N SER A 314 -0.51 -4.72 -19.68
CA SER A 314 -0.81 -5.99 -19.04
C SER A 314 -2.32 -6.27 -19.02
N GLY A 315 -2.66 -7.55 -19.15
CA GLY A 315 -4.04 -8.03 -19.11
C GLY A 315 -4.89 -7.61 -20.31
N THR A 316 -6.19 -7.86 -20.18
CA THR A 316 -7.18 -7.66 -21.23
C THR A 316 -8.02 -6.42 -20.94
N ALA A 317 -8.36 -5.65 -21.98
CA ALA A 317 -9.17 -4.44 -21.84
C ALA A 317 -10.50 -4.70 -21.10
N ASN A 318 -10.83 -3.84 -20.13
CA ASN A 318 -12.03 -3.89 -19.30
C ASN A 318 -12.21 -5.16 -18.45
N GLN A 319 -11.18 -6.01 -18.33
CA GLN A 319 -11.22 -7.17 -17.44
C GLN A 319 -10.85 -6.77 -16.01
N GLN A 320 -11.49 -7.43 -15.05
CA GLN A 320 -11.12 -7.35 -13.66
C GLN A 320 -10.10 -8.44 -13.34
N ALA A 321 -9.16 -8.14 -12.45
CA ALA A 321 -8.22 -9.10 -11.93
C ALA A 321 -7.97 -8.84 -10.45
N GLY A 322 -7.85 -9.91 -9.65
CA GLY A 322 -7.41 -9.80 -8.27
C GLY A 322 -5.96 -9.34 -8.18
N MET A 323 -5.69 -8.37 -7.29
CA MET A 323 -4.35 -7.85 -7.06
C MET A 323 -3.85 -8.24 -5.68
N ASN A 324 -3.08 -9.33 -5.62
CA ASN A 324 -2.33 -9.69 -4.42
C ASN A 324 -1.05 -8.86 -4.37
N LEU A 325 -0.42 -8.73 -3.19
CA LEU A 325 0.73 -7.84 -3.02
C LEU A 325 1.81 -8.51 -2.17
N ALA A 326 3.00 -8.63 -2.74
CA ALA A 326 4.23 -8.98 -2.04
C ALA A 326 5.06 -7.71 -1.84
N PHE A 327 5.51 -7.45 -0.62
CA PHE A 327 6.19 -6.20 -0.30
C PHE A 327 7.14 -6.35 0.86
N GLN A 328 8.12 -5.45 0.88
CA GLN A 328 8.96 -5.22 2.05
C GLN A 328 8.29 -4.24 3.01
N LYS A 329 8.44 -4.43 4.33
CA LYS A 329 7.82 -3.55 5.35
C LYS A 329 8.02 -2.05 5.10
N ASP A 330 9.20 -1.65 4.63
CA ASP A 330 9.57 -0.25 4.37
C ASP A 330 9.20 0.26 2.97
N ALA A 331 8.58 -0.58 2.13
CA ALA A 331 8.06 -0.14 0.82
C ALA A 331 6.92 0.88 1.00
N PHE A 332 6.11 0.71 2.04
CA PHE A 332 4.95 1.54 2.35
C PHE A 332 5.06 2.12 3.75
N THR A 333 4.52 3.32 3.92
CA THR A 333 4.44 3.99 5.22
C THR A 333 3.03 4.48 5.46
N PHE A 334 2.57 4.26 6.69
CA PHE A 334 1.34 4.81 7.25
C PHE A 334 1.68 5.72 8.41
N VAL A 335 1.17 6.94 8.39
CA VAL A 335 1.33 7.90 9.48
C VAL A 335 -0.05 8.29 9.97
N SER A 336 -0.22 8.25 11.28
CA SER A 336 -1.37 8.81 11.97
C SER A 336 -0.91 10.00 12.80
N THR A 337 -1.75 11.01 12.92
CA THR A 337 -1.45 12.22 13.69
C THR A 337 -2.52 12.51 14.72
N ASP A 338 -2.18 13.40 15.64
CA ASP A 338 -3.02 13.79 16.74
C ASP A 338 -4.03 14.86 16.32
N LEU A 339 -5.32 14.51 16.36
CA LEU A 339 -6.38 15.49 16.22
C LEU A 339 -6.46 16.39 17.47
N GLU A 340 -6.77 17.67 17.26
CA GLU A 340 -7.04 18.61 18.35
C GLU A 340 -8.37 18.26 19.03
N LEU A 341 -8.35 18.16 20.36
CA LEU A 341 -9.55 17.84 21.13
C LEU A 341 -10.36 19.13 21.38
N PRO A 342 -11.66 19.16 21.04
CA PRO A 342 -12.51 20.31 21.32
C PRO A 342 -12.67 20.53 22.83
N LYS A 343 -12.66 21.80 23.24
CA LYS A 343 -12.89 22.21 24.64
C LYS A 343 -14.40 22.34 24.92
N GLY A 344 -14.81 22.07 26.17
CA GLY A 344 -16.20 22.25 26.62
C GLY A 344 -17.15 21.10 26.28
N MET A 345 -16.62 19.97 25.81
CA MET A 345 -17.40 18.75 25.57
C MET A 345 -17.55 17.93 26.87
N ASP A 346 -18.62 17.14 26.95
CA ASP A 346 -18.92 16.31 28.13
C ASP A 346 -17.78 15.30 28.39
N MET A 347 -17.29 14.64 27.35
CA MET A 347 -16.07 13.85 27.42
C MET A 347 -15.23 14.00 26.16
N ALA A 348 -13.92 14.21 26.33
CA ALA A 348 -12.97 14.17 25.23
C ALA A 348 -11.69 13.48 25.71
N TYR A 349 -11.19 12.53 24.91
CA TYR A 349 -9.92 11.88 25.20
C TYR A 349 -9.25 11.42 23.92
N ARG A 350 -7.92 11.34 23.97
CA ARG A 350 -7.09 10.84 22.88
C ARG A 350 -6.13 9.80 23.44
N ALA A 351 -6.01 8.69 22.73
CA ALA A 351 -5.05 7.64 23.05
C ALA A 351 -4.19 7.33 21.82
N ARG A 352 -3.04 6.72 22.07
CA ARG A 352 -2.15 6.21 21.04
C ARG A 352 -1.80 4.76 21.33
N MET A 353 -1.76 3.93 20.29
CA MET A 353 -1.31 2.54 20.33
C MET A 353 -0.64 2.20 19.00
N ASP A 354 0.55 1.62 19.07
CA ASP A 354 1.37 1.27 17.90
C ASP A 354 1.48 2.37 16.84
N ASN A 355 1.76 3.59 17.30
CA ASN A 355 1.91 4.77 16.45
C ASN A 355 0.65 5.18 15.65
N VAL A 356 -0.52 4.66 16.05
CA VAL A 356 -1.83 5.11 15.59
C VAL A 356 -2.49 5.93 16.70
N SER A 357 -2.96 7.13 16.35
CA SER A 357 -3.68 8.02 17.26
C SER A 357 -5.18 7.96 16.97
N MET A 358 -5.99 7.90 18.02
CA MET A 358 -7.44 7.95 17.93
C MET A 358 -7.99 8.90 18.99
N SER A 359 -8.97 9.72 18.61
CA SER A 359 -9.69 10.61 19.52
C SER A 359 -11.13 10.16 19.69
N PHE A 360 -11.62 10.25 20.93
CA PHE A 360 -13.02 10.11 21.29
C PHE A 360 -13.54 11.46 21.78
N VAL A 361 -14.70 11.88 21.27
CA VAL A 361 -15.39 13.09 21.72
C VAL A 361 -16.87 12.76 21.91
N ARG A 362 -17.46 13.27 22.99
CA ARG A 362 -18.88 13.13 23.31
C ARG A 362 -19.49 14.46 23.73
N GLY A 363 -20.63 14.78 23.14
CA GLY A 363 -21.49 15.91 23.50
C GLY A 363 -22.89 15.44 23.89
N TYR A 364 -23.62 16.27 24.63
CA TYR A 364 -25.00 16.03 24.97
C TYR A 364 -25.92 16.85 24.06
N ASP A 365 -26.83 16.18 23.35
CA ASP A 365 -27.89 16.82 22.58
C ASP A 365 -29.10 17.03 23.49
N ILE A 366 -29.31 18.28 23.90
CA ILE A 366 -30.42 18.68 24.77
C ILE A 366 -31.80 18.53 24.11
N VAL A 367 -31.88 18.51 22.77
CA VAL A 367 -33.15 18.45 22.04
C VAL A 367 -33.69 17.02 22.04
N ASN A 368 -32.80 16.05 21.74
CA ASN A 368 -33.17 14.64 21.63
C ASN A 368 -32.85 13.83 22.90
N GLY A 369 -32.16 14.43 23.88
CA GLY A 369 -31.81 13.79 25.14
C GLY A 369 -30.76 12.68 25.02
N VAL A 370 -29.97 12.68 23.95
CA VAL A 370 -28.98 11.64 23.63
C VAL A 370 -27.55 12.15 23.74
N PHE A 371 -26.61 11.25 24.01
CA PHE A 371 -25.19 11.55 23.96
C PHE A 371 -24.63 11.20 22.59
N LEU A 372 -24.31 12.22 21.81
CA LEU A 372 -23.64 12.09 20.53
C LEU A 372 -22.15 11.91 20.75
N SER A 373 -21.60 10.80 20.26
CA SER A 373 -20.20 10.44 20.41
C SER A 373 -19.56 10.15 19.06
N ARG A 374 -18.27 10.45 18.93
CA ARG A 374 -17.50 10.20 17.72
C ARG A 374 -16.11 9.68 18.05
N LEU A 375 -15.65 8.74 17.23
CA LEU A 375 -14.29 8.21 17.24
C LEU A 375 -13.63 8.56 15.92
N ASP A 376 -12.52 9.29 15.96
CA ASP A 376 -11.81 9.75 14.77
C ASP A 376 -10.36 9.29 14.72
N ILE A 377 -9.89 9.05 13.50
CA ILE A 377 -8.50 8.85 13.13
C ILE A 377 -8.14 9.81 12.00
N LEU A 378 -7.01 10.49 12.16
CA LEU A 378 -6.38 11.31 11.12
C LEU A 378 -5.13 10.58 10.63
N PHE A 379 -5.07 10.30 9.33
CA PHE A 379 -4.00 9.51 8.74
C PHE A 379 -3.59 9.96 7.33
N GLY A 380 -2.43 9.47 6.92
CA GLY A 380 -1.88 9.55 5.58
C GLY A 380 -1.06 8.31 5.28
N PHE A 381 -0.93 7.97 4.01
CA PHE A 381 -0.14 6.84 3.55
C PHE A 381 0.62 7.19 2.29
N LYS A 382 1.81 6.60 2.12
CA LYS A 382 2.65 6.81 0.94
C LYS A 382 3.56 5.62 0.70
N GLU A 383 3.80 5.34 -0.57
CA GLU A 383 4.86 4.47 -1.05
C GLU A 383 6.22 5.18 -0.96
N LEU A 384 7.15 4.66 -0.15
CA LEU A 384 8.51 5.19 -0.07
C LEU A 384 9.39 4.61 -1.18
N TYR A 385 9.32 3.29 -1.33
CA TYR A 385 10.09 2.53 -2.32
C TYR A 385 9.14 1.56 -3.05
N PRO A 386 8.40 2.03 -4.06
CA PRO A 386 7.52 1.17 -4.87
C PRO A 386 8.26 -0.01 -5.50
N GLU A 387 9.55 0.16 -5.80
CA GLU A 387 10.43 -0.90 -6.29
C GLU A 387 10.58 -2.09 -5.33
N TRP A 388 10.31 -1.89 -4.03
CA TRP A 388 10.32 -2.93 -3.00
C TRP A 388 8.94 -3.55 -2.76
N ALA A 389 8.03 -3.37 -3.71
CA ALA A 389 6.77 -4.08 -3.78
C ALA A 389 6.59 -4.73 -5.15
N CYS A 390 5.77 -5.76 -5.20
CA CYS A 390 5.39 -6.48 -6.42
C CYS A 390 3.95 -6.95 -6.30
N ARG A 391 3.15 -6.63 -7.31
CA ARG A 391 1.80 -7.16 -7.47
C ARG A 391 1.86 -8.56 -8.03
N ILE A 392 0.95 -9.40 -7.54
CA ILE A 392 0.73 -10.74 -8.06
C ILE A 392 -0.70 -10.75 -8.59
N ALA A 393 -0.81 -10.64 -9.91
CA ALA A 393 -2.07 -10.66 -10.62
C ALA A 393 -2.69 -12.07 -10.54
N SER A 394 -3.98 -12.12 -10.21
CA SER A 394 -4.78 -13.34 -10.16
C SER A 394 -6.04 -13.23 -11.02
N ASP A 395 -6.84 -14.29 -10.96
CA ASP A 395 -8.25 -14.28 -11.34
C ASP A 395 -9.05 -13.25 -10.55
#